data_AF-U9TBB7-F1
#
_entry.id   AF-U9TBB7-F1
#
_cell.length_a   1.000
_cell.length_b   1.000
_cell.length_c   1.000
_cell.angle_alpha   90.00
_cell.angle_beta   90.00
_cell.angle_gamma   90.00
#
_symmetry.space_group_name_H-M   'P 1'
#
loop_
_entity.id
_entity.type
_entity.pdbx_description
1 polymer ?
#
loop_
_entity_poly.entity_id
_entity_poly.type
_entity_poly.pdbx_seq_one_letter_code
_entity_poly.pdbx_strand_id
1 'polypeptide(L)'
;MKEEGIKNIYLATDYPLLSSRSQSSTFKEITNYHHDAIRTLNETFKINTWVSLGGLEQLRKNDKYDKELNGSGIQGILDKLVCMNSNYFVSGPKGCSRVVSTFTKTIADERRNRIKDKDYSLLNIIDRWRIYL
;
A
#
# COMPACT_ATOMS: atom_id res chain seq x y z
N MET A 1 22.67 -17.72 -0.88
CA MET A 1 21.20 -17.80 -0.96
C MET A 1 20.83 -17.64 -2.42
N LYS A 2 20.09 -18.58 -3.03
CA LYS A 2 19.38 -18.27 -4.28
C LYS A 2 18.33 -17.22 -3.91
N GLU A 3 18.45 -16.01 -4.43
CA GLU A 3 17.40 -15.01 -4.35
C GLU A 3 16.18 -15.57 -5.07
N GLU A 4 15.17 -16.03 -4.33
CA GLU A 4 13.85 -16.17 -4.92
C GLU A 4 13.33 -14.75 -5.16
N GLY A 5 13.69 -14.22 -6.32
CA GLY A 5 13.83 -12.79 -6.58
C GLY A 5 12.53 -12.03 -6.54
N ILE A 6 12.37 -11.22 -5.49
CA ILE A 6 11.36 -10.15 -5.44
C ILE A 6 11.72 -9.13 -6.52
N LYS A 7 10.93 -9.08 -7.61
CA LYS A 7 11.19 -8.19 -8.76
C LYS A 7 10.72 -6.76 -8.53
N ASN A 8 9.70 -6.58 -7.69
CA ASN A 8 9.08 -5.30 -7.41
C ASN A 8 8.44 -5.31 -6.03
N ILE A 9 8.51 -4.17 -5.35
CA ILE A 9 7.86 -3.94 -4.07
C ILE A 9 6.82 -2.83 -4.28
N TYR A 10 5.64 -2.98 -3.70
CA TYR A 10 4.65 -1.92 -3.61
C TYR A 10 4.43 -1.55 -2.14
N LEU A 11 4.59 -0.27 -1.82
CA LEU A 11 4.32 0.27 -0.50
C LEU A 11 2.98 1.02 -0.54
N ALA A 12 1.94 0.43 0.05
CA ALA A 12 0.67 1.10 0.30
C ALA A 12 0.88 2.14 1.41
N THR A 13 0.85 3.42 1.06
CA THR A 13 1.17 4.53 1.95
C THR A 13 0.41 5.79 1.58
N ASP A 14 0.04 6.57 2.58
CA ASP A 14 -0.53 7.91 2.44
C ASP A 14 0.52 8.96 2.01
N TYR A 15 1.80 8.58 1.96
CA TYR A 15 2.90 9.46 1.54
C TYR A 15 3.06 9.52 0.00
N PRO A 16 3.37 10.71 -0.57
CA PRO A 16 3.27 12.03 0.06
C PRO A 16 1.80 12.45 0.18
N LEU A 17 1.50 13.36 1.13
CA LEU A 17 0.18 13.95 1.23
C LEU A 17 -0.04 14.84 0.00
N LEU A 18 -0.99 14.45 -0.86
CA LEU A 18 -1.35 15.21 -2.06
C LEU A 18 -2.06 16.53 -1.79
N SER A 19 -2.75 16.62 -0.66
CA SER A 19 -3.57 17.77 -0.32
C SER A 19 -3.20 18.27 1.07
N SER A 20 -3.45 19.55 1.32
CA SER A 20 -3.34 20.17 2.64
C SER A 20 -4.29 19.57 3.68
N ARG A 21 -5.19 18.66 3.25
CA ARG A 21 -6.03 17.86 4.12
C ARG A 21 -5.43 16.47 4.24
N SER A 22 -5.20 16.09 5.49
CA SER A 22 -4.77 14.75 5.82
C SER A 22 -5.68 13.68 5.21
N GLN A 23 -5.08 12.71 4.52
CA GLN A 23 -5.78 11.58 3.90
C GLN A 23 -6.20 10.51 4.92
N SER A 24 -5.71 10.61 6.16
CA SER A 24 -6.00 9.74 7.29
C SER A 24 -6.24 10.55 8.57
N SER A 25 -7.02 10.02 9.53
CA SER A 25 -7.15 10.70 10.84
C SER A 25 -5.85 10.68 11.66
N THR A 26 -4.89 9.81 11.31
CA THR A 26 -3.66 9.59 12.08
C THR A 26 -2.38 10.05 11.37
N PHE A 27 -2.40 10.25 10.06
CA PHE A 27 -1.22 10.65 9.28
C PHE A 27 -1.40 12.05 8.69
N LYS A 28 -1.44 13.07 9.57
CA LYS A 28 -1.79 14.46 9.20
C LYS A 28 -0.60 15.35 8.89
N GLU A 29 0.55 15.05 9.49
CA GLU A 29 1.74 15.89 9.42
C GLU A 29 2.89 15.05 8.89
N ILE A 30 3.42 15.47 7.73
CA ILE A 30 4.67 14.93 7.21
C ILE A 30 5.81 15.74 7.84
N THR A 31 6.79 15.02 8.38
CA THR A 31 7.99 15.59 9.01
C THR A 31 9.24 15.07 8.30
N ASN A 32 10.40 15.65 8.60
CA ASN A 32 11.69 15.18 8.06
C ASN A 32 11.94 13.70 8.31
N TYR A 33 11.48 13.18 9.46
CA TYR A 33 11.56 11.74 9.76
C TYR A 33 10.89 10.88 8.68
N HIS A 34 9.72 11.29 8.18
CA HIS A 34 9.00 10.56 7.13
C HIS A 34 9.75 10.61 5.79
N HIS A 35 10.30 11.78 5.45
CA HIS A 35 11.12 11.94 4.25
C HIS A 35 12.38 11.06 4.31
N ASP A 36 13.07 11.05 5.45
CA ASP A 36 14.27 10.26 5.67
C ASP A 36 13.97 8.76 5.62
N ALA A 37 12.84 8.32 6.19
CA ALA A 37 12.39 6.93 6.13
C ALA A 37 12.12 6.48 4.68
N ILE A 38 11.37 7.28 3.90
CA ILE A 38 11.09 6.96 2.49
C ILE A 38 12.36 6.99 1.65
N ARG A 39 13.27 7.93 1.91
CA ARG A 39 14.57 8.00 1.23
C ARG A 39 15.41 6.75 1.48
N THR A 40 15.57 6.36 2.75
CA THR A 40 16.31 5.15 3.15
C THR A 40 15.73 3.89 2.49
N LEU A 41 14.40 3.80 2.44
CA LEU A 41 13.71 2.69 1.79
C LEU A 41 13.99 2.63 0.28
N ASN A 42 13.94 3.78 -0.42
CA ASN A 42 14.23 3.87 -1.85
C ASN A 42 15.70 3.64 -2.21
N GLU A 43 16.63 3.99 -1.33
CA GLU A 43 18.06 3.71 -1.49
C GLU A 43 18.37 2.22 -1.37
N THR A 44 17.55 1.48 -0.62
CA THR A 44 17.74 0.04 -0.38
C THR A 44 16.98 -0.83 -1.38
N PHE A 45 15.75 -0.45 -1.74
CA PHE A 45 14.89 -1.22 -2.63
C PHE A 45 14.19 -0.34 -3.66
N LYS A 46 13.93 -0.90 -4.85
CA LYS A 46 13.05 -0.26 -5.83
C LYS A 46 11.59 -0.41 -5.39
N ILE A 47 11.10 0.58 -4.65
CA ILE A 47 9.72 0.62 -4.16
C ILE A 47 8.84 1.39 -5.12
N ASN A 48 7.67 0.82 -5.40
CA ASN A 48 6.60 1.49 -6.08
C ASN A 48 5.54 1.94 -5.09
N THR A 49 4.90 3.07 -5.36
CA THR A 49 3.72 3.56 -4.65
C THR A 49 2.67 3.94 -5.67
N TRP A 50 1.48 4.30 -5.20
CA TRP A 50 0.42 4.82 -6.08
C TRP A 50 0.89 6.05 -6.90
N VAL A 51 1.89 6.81 -6.41
CA VAL A 51 2.55 7.90 -7.16
C VAL A 51 3.37 7.34 -8.32
N SER A 52 4.31 6.43 -8.03
CA SER A 52 5.26 5.93 -9.03
C SER A 52 4.61 4.98 -10.05
N LEU A 53 3.47 4.38 -9.72
CA LEU A 53 2.67 3.59 -10.66
C LEU A 53 2.07 4.45 -11.79
N GLY A 54 2.04 5.78 -11.66
CA GLY A 54 1.38 6.64 -12.64
C GLY A 54 -0.14 6.37 -12.72
N GLY A 55 -0.72 5.70 -11.72
CA GLY A 55 -2.12 5.27 -11.73
C GLY A 55 -3.06 6.45 -11.97
N LEU A 56 -3.85 6.40 -13.05
CA LEU A 56 -4.79 7.45 -13.43
C LEU A 56 -4.14 8.83 -13.67
N GLU A 57 -2.86 8.90 -14.04
CA GLU A 57 -2.14 10.17 -14.27
C GLU A 57 -2.86 11.12 -15.25
N GLN A 58 -3.43 10.59 -16.34
CA GLN A 58 -4.18 11.39 -17.30
C GLN A 58 -5.44 12.01 -16.69
N LEU A 59 -6.10 11.30 -15.78
CA LEU A 59 -7.28 11.82 -15.07
C LEU A 59 -6.85 12.81 -13.98
N ARG A 60 -5.71 12.58 -13.31
CA ARG A 60 -5.16 13.46 -12.26
C ARG A 60 -4.65 14.80 -12.81
N LYS A 61 -4.34 14.87 -14.11
CA LYS A 61 -3.94 16.11 -14.80
C LYS A 61 -5.15 16.87 -15.39
N ASN A 62 -6.36 16.39 -15.17
CA ASN A 62 -7.56 16.98 -15.71
C ASN A 62 -8.38 17.59 -14.57
N ASP A 63 -8.39 18.91 -14.51
CA ASP A 63 -9.04 19.74 -13.49
C ASP A 63 -10.51 19.37 -13.25
N LYS A 64 -11.17 18.76 -14.25
CA LYS A 64 -12.55 18.26 -14.11
C LYS A 64 -12.70 17.22 -12.99
N TYR A 65 -11.66 16.45 -12.70
CA TYR A 65 -11.68 15.34 -11.76
C TYR A 65 -10.89 15.61 -10.47
N ASP A 66 -10.41 16.85 -10.29
CA ASP A 66 -9.59 17.23 -9.14
C ASP A 66 -10.27 16.93 -7.81
N LYS A 67 -11.59 17.14 -7.73
CA LYS A 67 -12.34 16.93 -6.49
C LYS A 67 -12.37 15.45 -6.09
N GLU A 68 -12.54 14.55 -7.05
CA GLU A 68 -12.58 13.11 -6.84
C GLU A 68 -11.17 12.51 -6.64
N LEU A 69 -10.17 13.00 -7.38
CA LEU A 69 -8.81 12.44 -7.42
C LEU A 69 -7.86 13.00 -6.36
N ASN A 70 -8.14 14.19 -5.81
CA ASN A 70 -7.35 14.75 -4.70
C ASN A 70 -7.78 14.22 -3.32
N GLY A 71 -8.82 13.38 -3.26
CA GLY A 71 -9.25 12.69 -2.04
C GLY A 71 -8.61 11.31 -1.84
N SER A 72 -8.59 10.82 -0.61
CA SER A 72 -8.01 9.51 -0.24
C SER A 72 -8.74 8.32 -0.83
N GLY A 73 -9.97 8.50 -1.29
CA GLY A 73 -10.81 7.40 -1.78
C GLY A 73 -10.17 6.63 -2.92
N ILE A 74 -9.68 7.32 -3.95
CA ILE A 74 -9.13 6.69 -5.15
C ILE A 74 -7.76 6.06 -4.86
N GLN A 75 -6.91 6.76 -4.11
CA GLN A 75 -5.64 6.21 -3.63
C GLN A 75 -5.86 4.91 -2.84
N GLY A 76 -6.79 4.93 -1.88
CA GLY A 76 -7.11 3.74 -1.08
C GLY A 76 -7.70 2.59 -1.89
N ILE A 77 -8.43 2.88 -2.99
CA ILE A 77 -8.90 1.85 -3.92
C ILE A 77 -7.72 1.23 -4.69
N LEU A 78 -6.81 2.05 -5.23
CA LEU A 78 -5.62 1.57 -5.93
C LEU A 78 -4.74 0.71 -5.00
N ASP A 79 -4.50 1.17 -3.77
CA ASP A 79 -3.75 0.42 -2.77
C ASP A 79 -4.39 -0.95 -2.50
N LYS A 80 -5.72 -1.01 -2.32
CA LYS A 80 -6.43 -2.29 -2.16
C LYS A 80 -6.24 -3.19 -3.37
N LEU A 81 -6.44 -2.68 -4.59
CA LEU A 81 -6.33 -3.48 -5.81
C LEU A 81 -4.93 -4.07 -5.96
N VAL A 82 -3.89 -3.27 -5.73
CA VAL A 82 -2.51 -3.76 -5.79
C VAL A 82 -2.24 -4.81 -4.72
N CYS A 83 -2.64 -4.56 -3.46
CA CYS A 83 -2.45 -5.52 -2.36
C CYS A 83 -3.24 -6.82 -2.53
N MET A 84 -4.43 -6.77 -3.14
CA MET A 84 -5.22 -7.96 -3.42
C MET A 84 -4.58 -8.84 -4.50
N ASN A 85 -3.91 -8.23 -5.48
CA ASN A 85 -3.34 -8.92 -6.65
C ASN A 85 -1.84 -9.23 -6.55
N SER A 86 -1.15 -8.76 -5.51
CA SER A 86 0.28 -9.05 -5.34
C SER A 86 0.52 -10.53 -5.06
N ASN A 87 1.68 -11.08 -5.47
CA ASN A 87 2.00 -12.47 -5.15
C ASN A 87 2.08 -12.67 -3.63
N TYR A 88 2.81 -11.79 -2.95
CA TYR A 88 2.85 -11.72 -1.49
C TYR A 88 2.19 -10.44 -0.99
N PHE A 89 1.45 -10.56 0.11
CA PHE A 89 0.91 -9.44 0.87
C PHE A 89 1.43 -9.48 2.31
N VAL A 90 2.11 -8.41 2.72
CA VAL A 90 2.68 -8.27 4.06
C VAL A 90 2.05 -7.08 4.76
N SER A 91 1.68 -7.25 6.02
CA SER A 91 1.10 -6.21 6.86
C SER A 91 1.83 -6.15 8.20
N GLY A 92 1.69 -5.04 8.93
CA GLY A 92 2.34 -4.89 10.22
C GLY A 92 1.83 -5.89 11.27
N PRO A 93 2.59 -6.11 12.35
CA PRO A 93 2.21 -6.96 13.48
C PRO A 93 1.03 -6.38 14.28
N LYS A 94 0.49 -7.23 15.16
CA LYS A 94 -0.38 -6.80 16.27
C LYS A 94 0.37 -5.78 17.14
N GLY A 95 -0.29 -4.67 17.47
CA GLY A 95 0.28 -3.60 18.29
C GLY A 95 0.96 -2.47 17.50
N CYS A 96 1.49 -2.73 16.31
CA CYS A 96 2.08 -1.69 15.44
C CYS A 96 1.12 -1.23 14.34
N SER A 97 0.42 -2.18 13.73
CA SER A 97 -0.62 -1.88 12.74
C SER A 97 -2.01 -2.04 13.33
N ARG A 98 -2.99 -1.32 12.77
CA ARG A 98 -4.40 -1.56 13.07
C ARG A 98 -4.80 -2.90 12.43
N VAL A 99 -4.56 -3.99 13.16
CA VAL A 99 -4.79 -5.38 12.69
C VAL A 99 -6.24 -5.62 12.27
N VAL A 100 -7.17 -4.88 12.85
CA VAL A 100 -8.61 -4.91 12.53
C VAL A 100 -9.02 -3.69 11.69
N SER A 101 -8.16 -3.23 10.79
CA SER A 101 -8.60 -2.26 9.78
C SER A 101 -9.53 -2.96 8.80
N THR A 102 -10.61 -2.27 8.41
CA THR A 102 -11.48 -2.75 7.33
C THR A 102 -10.67 -2.96 6.04
N PHE A 103 -9.67 -2.11 5.80
CA PHE A 103 -8.73 -2.22 4.68
C PHE A 103 -8.02 -3.57 4.63
N THR A 104 -7.26 -3.93 5.67
CA THR A 104 -6.47 -5.17 5.71
C THR A 104 -7.37 -6.40 5.75
N LYS A 105 -8.51 -6.31 6.44
CA LYS A 105 -9.50 -7.40 6.50
C LYS A 105 -10.07 -7.69 5.11
N THR A 106 -10.52 -6.67 4.37
CA THR A 106 -11.04 -6.84 3.01
C THR A 106 -10.02 -7.50 2.09
N ILE A 107 -8.75 -7.08 2.13
CA ILE A 107 -7.69 -7.69 1.32
C ILE A 107 -7.50 -9.17 1.68
N ALA A 108 -7.39 -9.48 2.97
CA ALA A 108 -7.19 -10.86 3.42
C ALA A 108 -8.39 -11.77 3.09
N ASP A 109 -9.61 -11.26 3.19
CA ASP A 109 -10.83 -12.02 2.88
C ASP A 109 -10.91 -12.31 1.38
N GLU A 110 -10.65 -11.33 0.52
CA GLU A 110 -10.63 -11.51 -0.94
C GLU A 110 -9.55 -12.50 -1.37
N ARG A 111 -8.31 -12.34 -0.87
CA ARG A 111 -7.21 -13.27 -1.18
C ARG A 111 -7.53 -14.69 -0.75
N ARG A 112 -8.18 -14.86 0.42
CA ARG A 112 -8.62 -16.18 0.90
C ARG A 112 -9.63 -16.82 -0.04
N ASN A 113 -10.58 -16.05 -0.58
CA ASN A 113 -11.56 -16.56 -1.54
C ASN A 113 -10.87 -16.98 -2.84
N ARG A 114 -10.02 -16.12 -3.41
CA ARG A 114 -9.30 -16.43 -4.65
C ARG A 114 -8.38 -17.64 -4.53
N ILE A 115 -7.68 -17.81 -3.40
CA ILE A 115 -6.86 -19.01 -3.15
C ILE A 115 -7.74 -20.27 -3.09
N LYS A 116 -8.93 -20.21 -2.47
CA LYS A 116 -9.88 -21.33 -2.49
C LYS A 116 -10.35 -21.67 -3.92
N ASP A 117 -10.50 -20.64 -4.75
CA ASP A 117 -10.84 -20.76 -6.17
C ASP A 117 -9.62 -21.10 -7.06
N LYS A 118 -8.52 -21.56 -6.45
CA LYS A 118 -7.30 -22.04 -7.11
C LYS A 118 -6.53 -20.97 -7.89
N ASP A 119 -6.57 -19.72 -7.43
CA ASP A 119 -5.66 -18.69 -7.92
C ASP A 119 -4.23 -18.91 -7.40
N TYR A 120 -3.42 -19.61 -8.20
CA TYR A 120 -2.03 -19.92 -7.89
C TYR A 120 -1.08 -18.72 -7.97
N SER A 121 -1.54 -17.55 -8.42
CA SER A 121 -0.70 -16.35 -8.44
C SER A 121 -0.50 -15.76 -7.03
N LEU A 122 -1.39 -16.08 -6.09
CA LEU A 122 -1.34 -15.61 -4.71
C LEU A 122 -0.59 -16.63 -3.84
N LEU A 123 0.55 -16.21 -3.29
CA LEU A 123 1.45 -17.08 -2.53
C LEU A 123 1.21 -17.03 -1.01
N ASN A 124 0.38 -16.09 -0.56
CA ASN A 124 -0.07 -16.01 0.84
C ASN A 124 -1.42 -15.29 0.94
N ILE A 125 -2.12 -15.45 2.07
CA ILE A 125 -3.28 -14.59 2.38
C ILE A 125 -2.78 -13.26 2.95
N ILE A 126 -1.97 -13.33 4.01
CA ILE A 126 -1.36 -12.20 4.68
C ILE A 126 -0.24 -12.71 5.60
N ASP A 127 0.95 -12.17 5.45
CA ASP A 127 2.03 -12.36 6.41
C ASP A 127 2.20 -11.12 7.28
N ARG A 128 2.64 -11.34 8.53
CA ARG A 128 2.95 -10.26 9.47
C ARG A 128 4.31 -10.52 10.09
N TRP A 129 5.19 -9.52 10.08
CA TRP A 129 6.51 -9.65 10.70
C TRP A 129 6.37 -9.72 12.23
N ARG A 130 7.31 -10.39 12.90
CA ARG A 130 7.31 -10.53 14.36
C ARG A 130 7.92 -9.28 15.00
N ILE A 131 7.32 -8.81 16.09
CA ILE A 131 8.01 -7.94 17.05
C ILE A 131 8.61 -8.87 18.09
N TYR A 132 9.93 -8.89 18.19
CA TYR A 132 10.60 -9.42 19.37
C TYR A 132 10.50 -8.31 20.42
N LEU A 133 9.59 -8.49 21.38
CA LEU A 133 9.47 -7.63 22.57
C LEU A 133 10.52 -8.06 23.60
#